data_AF-A0A920YIG2-F1
#
_entry.id   AF-A0A920YIG2-F1
#
_cell.length_a   1.000
_cell.length_b   1.000
_cell.length_c   1.000
_cell.angle_alpha   90.00
_cell.angle_beta   90.00
_cell.angle_gamma   90.00
#
_symmetry.space_group_name_H-M   'P 1'
#
loop_
_entity.id
_entity.type
_entity.pdbx_description
1 polymer ?
#
loop_
_entity_poly.entity_id
_entity_poly.type
_entity_poly.pdbx_seq_one_letter_code
_entity_poly.pdbx_strand_id
1 'polypeptide(L)'
;NKDEARKLAPLGTYATFATRFRELGPTVSGKAFDDRAGCAVLVELLRGERFRFDLHAAFTVQEEVGLRGARVAAYAIEPDCAFALEGTIADDIPKDKDISPTTELGKGPAITVMDRSFIADRRLVRLLTSTAEELGIPYQIKQPGVGGTDAGVIHLTRKGVPSVTVAVPCRYIHSPVALLSLDDFNNTVRLMRQSLSRLTRRALERERSEILERERSET
;
A
#
# COMPACT_ATOMS: atom_id res chain seq x y z
N ASN A 1 5.32 -40.69 -13.89
CA ASN A 1 6.34 -40.43 -14.95
C ASN A 1 6.07 -39.07 -15.62
N LYS A 2 6.82 -38.64 -16.66
CA LYS A 2 6.62 -37.33 -17.34
C LYS A 2 5.21 -37.13 -17.90
N ASP A 3 4.62 -38.17 -18.49
CA ASP A 3 3.30 -38.08 -19.14
C ASP A 3 2.16 -38.01 -18.13
N GLU A 4 2.30 -38.76 -17.03
CA GLU A 4 1.38 -38.69 -15.89
C GLU A 4 1.45 -37.32 -15.19
N ALA A 5 2.67 -36.78 -14.99
CA ALA A 5 2.85 -35.45 -14.41
C ALA A 5 2.22 -34.36 -15.29
N ARG A 6 2.34 -34.46 -16.62
CA ARG A 6 1.71 -33.52 -17.57
C ARG A 6 0.18 -33.58 -17.57
N LYS A 7 -0.42 -34.74 -17.26
CA LYS A 7 -1.87 -34.88 -17.09
C LYS A 7 -2.36 -34.18 -15.82
N LEU A 8 -1.60 -34.26 -14.74
CA LEU A 8 -1.94 -33.65 -13.45
C LEU A 8 -1.60 -32.16 -13.37
N ALA A 9 -0.52 -31.75 -14.03
CA ALA A 9 -0.05 -30.36 -14.09
C ALA A 9 0.37 -30.03 -15.54
N PRO A 10 -0.58 -29.62 -16.39
CA PRO A 10 -0.29 -29.13 -17.73
C PRO A 10 0.72 -27.97 -17.74
N LEU A 11 1.41 -27.76 -18.87
CA LEU A 11 2.31 -26.61 -19.02
C LEU A 11 1.55 -25.29 -18.82
N GLY A 12 2.11 -24.39 -18.01
CA GLY A 12 1.45 -23.15 -17.59
C GLY A 12 0.66 -23.25 -16.29
N THR A 13 0.54 -24.44 -15.68
CA THR A 13 -0.05 -24.60 -14.34
C THR A 13 0.75 -23.80 -13.33
N TYR A 14 0.06 -22.93 -12.57
CA TYR A 14 0.70 -22.17 -11.49
C TYR A 14 1.15 -23.09 -10.37
N ALA A 15 2.37 -22.85 -9.88
CA ALA A 15 2.87 -23.43 -8.65
C ALA A 15 2.87 -22.35 -7.56
N THR A 16 2.50 -22.74 -6.34
CA THR A 16 2.63 -21.86 -5.17
C THR A 16 3.16 -22.67 -4.01
N PHE A 17 3.78 -22.01 -3.03
CA PHE A 17 4.18 -22.67 -1.80
C PHE A 17 2.97 -23.28 -1.08
N ALA A 18 3.13 -24.49 -0.53
CA ALA A 18 2.07 -25.19 0.20
C ALA A 18 1.94 -24.74 1.67
N THR A 19 2.39 -23.52 1.98
CA THR A 19 2.37 -22.92 3.32
C THR A 19 0.93 -22.62 3.75
N ARG A 20 0.59 -23.01 4.98
CA ARG A 20 -0.70 -22.71 5.62
C ARG A 20 -0.55 -21.53 6.58
N PHE A 21 -1.61 -20.73 6.67
CA PHE A 21 -1.71 -19.67 7.67
C PHE A 21 -1.72 -20.24 9.09
N ARG A 22 -1.01 -19.59 10.01
CA ARG A 22 -0.96 -19.96 11.43
C ARG A 22 -0.83 -18.71 12.30
N GLU A 23 -1.56 -18.68 13.40
CA GLU A 23 -1.38 -17.68 14.45
C GLU A 23 -0.23 -18.09 15.38
N LEU A 24 0.62 -17.13 15.72
CA LEU A 24 1.81 -17.29 16.57
C LEU A 24 1.75 -16.23 17.69
N GLY A 25 0.61 -16.13 18.38
CA GLY A 25 0.33 -15.05 19.32
C GLY A 25 -0.01 -13.74 18.61
N PRO A 26 0.67 -12.61 18.88
CA PRO A 26 0.38 -11.32 18.22
C PRO A 26 0.86 -11.26 16.76
N THR A 27 1.64 -12.25 16.33
CA THR A 27 2.16 -12.38 14.97
C THR A 27 1.50 -13.55 14.27
N VAL A 28 1.35 -13.47 12.95
CA VAL A 28 0.87 -14.56 12.11
C VAL A 28 1.96 -14.98 11.12
N SER A 29 1.97 -16.26 10.76
CA SER A 29 2.81 -16.77 9.67
C SER A 29 1.93 -17.26 8.52
N GLY A 30 2.39 -17.04 7.30
CA GLY A 30 1.65 -17.40 6.09
C GLY A 30 2.50 -17.23 4.85
N LYS A 31 1.89 -17.23 3.67
CA LYS A 31 2.57 -16.94 2.40
C LYS A 31 1.88 -15.78 1.70
N ALA A 32 2.67 -15.04 0.92
CA ALA A 32 2.17 -13.97 0.05
C ALA A 32 1.30 -12.97 0.82
N PHE A 33 1.79 -12.52 1.98
CA PHE A 33 1.26 -11.33 2.65
C PHE A 33 1.52 -10.08 1.81
N ASP A 34 2.58 -10.09 1.01
CA ASP A 34 2.69 -9.28 -0.20
C ASP A 34 1.93 -10.00 -1.35
N ASP A 35 0.74 -9.57 -1.78
CA ASP A 35 -0.10 -8.50 -1.23
C ASP A 35 -1.47 -8.97 -0.68
N ARG A 36 -1.54 -10.15 -0.05
CA ARG A 36 -2.77 -10.52 0.67
C ARG A 36 -3.06 -9.61 1.87
N ALA A 37 -2.06 -8.93 2.42
CA ALA A 37 -2.25 -8.00 3.53
C ALA A 37 -3.00 -6.73 3.05
N GLY A 38 -2.56 -6.09 1.96
CA GLY A 38 -3.27 -4.96 1.37
C GLY A 38 -4.69 -5.33 0.92
N CYS A 39 -4.86 -6.49 0.31
CA CYS A 39 -6.18 -7.04 -0.02
C CYS A 39 -7.08 -7.18 1.22
N ALA A 40 -6.55 -7.70 2.33
CA ALA A 40 -7.31 -7.85 3.57
C ALA A 40 -7.67 -6.50 4.21
N VAL A 41 -6.78 -5.50 4.15
CA VAL A 41 -7.12 -4.12 4.57
C VAL A 41 -8.28 -3.59 3.74
N LEU A 42 -8.24 -3.78 2.41
CA LEU A 42 -9.30 -3.32 1.51
C LEU A 42 -10.66 -3.99 1.81
N VAL A 43 -10.66 -5.29 2.11
CA VAL A 43 -11.86 -6.02 2.56
C VAL A 43 -12.41 -5.43 3.86
N GLU A 44 -11.56 -5.16 4.85
CA GLU A 44 -11.99 -4.58 6.12
C GLU A 44 -12.55 -3.16 5.94
N LEU A 45 -12.01 -2.36 5.02
CA LEU A 45 -12.57 -1.05 4.66
C LEU A 45 -13.98 -1.18 4.08
N LEU A 46 -14.18 -2.11 3.13
CA LEU A 46 -15.48 -2.37 2.49
C LEU A 46 -16.55 -2.92 3.46
N ARG A 47 -16.15 -3.63 4.51
CA ARG A 47 -17.07 -4.22 5.50
C ARG A 47 -17.67 -3.22 6.49
N GLY A 48 -17.07 -2.05 6.65
CA GLY A 48 -17.57 -1.05 7.61
C GLY A 48 -18.50 -0.02 6.99
N GLU A 49 -18.62 1.11 7.70
CA GLU A 49 -19.51 2.18 7.28
C GLU A 49 -19.08 2.79 5.94
N ARG A 50 -20.07 3.23 5.17
CA ARG A 50 -19.85 3.87 3.88
C ARG A 50 -19.21 5.24 4.06
N PHE A 51 -18.29 5.57 3.18
CA PHE A 51 -17.69 6.90 3.10
C PHE A 51 -18.63 7.88 2.38
N ARG A 52 -18.36 9.18 2.54
CA ARG A 52 -19.12 10.28 1.91
C ARG A 52 -18.79 10.48 0.42
N PHE A 53 -18.07 9.53 -0.17
CA PHE A 53 -17.62 9.52 -1.56
C PHE A 53 -17.69 8.09 -2.08
N ASP A 54 -17.61 7.95 -3.41
CA ASP A 54 -17.58 6.64 -4.04
C ASP A 54 -16.23 5.96 -3.80
N LEU A 55 -16.24 4.89 -3.00
CA LEU A 55 -15.07 4.05 -2.80
C LEU A 55 -15.02 2.98 -3.89
N HIS A 56 -14.00 3.03 -4.76
CA HIS A 56 -13.72 1.97 -5.72
C HIS A 56 -12.57 1.10 -5.20
N ALA A 57 -12.90 -0.14 -4.84
CA ALA A 57 -11.93 -1.14 -4.39
C ALA A 57 -11.47 -1.99 -5.58
N ALA A 58 -10.20 -1.86 -5.96
CA ALA A 58 -9.60 -2.63 -7.04
C ALA A 58 -8.62 -3.67 -6.48
N PHE A 59 -8.92 -4.95 -6.67
CA PHE A 59 -7.98 -6.06 -6.44
C PHE A 59 -7.24 -6.31 -7.75
N THR A 60 -6.09 -5.65 -7.91
CA THR A 60 -5.31 -5.65 -9.15
C THR A 60 -4.58 -6.99 -9.33
N VAL A 61 -4.23 -7.30 -10.57
CA VAL A 61 -3.48 -8.51 -10.94
C VAL A 61 -2.15 -8.11 -11.58
N GLN A 62 -1.15 -9.00 -11.48
CA GLN A 62 0.13 -8.84 -12.17
C GLN A 62 0.91 -7.57 -11.75
N GLU A 63 0.85 -7.19 -10.48
CA GLU A 63 1.73 -6.19 -9.86
C GLU A 63 3.19 -6.64 -9.99
N GLU A 64 3.48 -7.84 -9.47
CA GLU A 64 4.81 -8.49 -9.40
C GLU A 64 5.53 -8.70 -10.76
N VAL A 65 4.83 -8.48 -11.88
CA VAL A 65 5.37 -8.60 -13.24
C VAL A 65 5.19 -7.32 -14.07
N GLY A 66 4.93 -6.19 -13.41
CA GLY A 66 4.96 -4.86 -14.00
C GLY A 66 3.68 -4.03 -13.83
N LEU A 67 3.01 -4.09 -12.68
CA LEU A 67 1.93 -3.15 -12.29
C LEU A 67 0.75 -3.11 -13.27
N ARG A 68 0.50 -4.22 -13.99
CA ARG A 68 -0.33 -4.21 -15.20
C ARG A 68 -1.80 -3.99 -14.88
N GLY A 69 -2.30 -4.63 -13.83
CA GLY A 69 -3.68 -4.51 -13.38
C GLY A 69 -4.00 -3.09 -12.93
N ALA A 70 -3.13 -2.48 -12.11
CA ALA A 70 -3.34 -1.11 -11.64
C ALA A 70 -3.40 -0.08 -12.76
N ARG A 71 -2.53 -0.21 -13.78
CA ARG A 71 -2.56 0.68 -14.94
C ARG A 71 -3.93 0.68 -15.62
N VAL A 72 -4.49 -0.51 -15.86
CA VAL A 72 -5.81 -0.64 -16.53
C VAL A 72 -6.93 -0.18 -15.61
N ALA A 73 -6.90 -0.58 -14.33
CA ALA A 73 -7.91 -0.22 -13.35
C ALA A 73 -8.00 1.30 -13.15
N ALA A 74 -6.88 1.98 -12.92
CA ALA A 74 -6.87 3.43 -12.76
C ALA A 74 -7.33 4.16 -14.02
N TYR A 75 -6.96 3.68 -15.21
CA TYR A 75 -7.40 4.30 -16.46
C TYR A 75 -8.92 4.18 -16.65
N ALA A 76 -9.52 3.05 -16.26
CA ALA A 76 -10.95 2.81 -16.39
C ALA A 76 -11.78 3.52 -15.31
N ILE A 77 -11.28 3.56 -14.07
CA ILE A 77 -11.99 4.16 -12.92
C ILE A 77 -11.95 5.69 -12.96
N GLU A 78 -10.86 6.27 -13.45
CA GLU A 78 -10.63 7.73 -13.42
C GLU A 78 -10.72 8.35 -12.01
N PRO A 79 -9.96 7.84 -11.01
CA PRO A 79 -10.12 8.26 -9.62
C PRO A 79 -9.63 9.69 -9.37
N ASP A 80 -10.31 10.41 -8.46
CA ASP A 80 -9.89 11.73 -7.97
C ASP A 80 -8.58 11.68 -7.13
N CYS A 81 -8.36 10.57 -6.43
CA CYS A 81 -7.11 10.22 -5.74
C CYS A 81 -7.04 8.70 -5.54
N ALA A 82 -5.84 8.17 -5.29
CA ALA A 82 -5.62 6.74 -5.07
C ALA A 82 -4.77 6.46 -3.83
N PHE A 83 -5.12 5.37 -3.14
CA PHE A 83 -4.33 4.79 -2.07
C PHE A 83 -3.96 3.37 -2.49
N ALA A 84 -2.67 3.10 -2.73
CA ALA A 84 -2.19 1.74 -2.90
C ALA A 84 -2.03 1.11 -1.51
N LEU A 85 -2.71 -0.02 -1.28
CA LEU A 85 -2.61 -0.77 -0.04
C LEU A 85 -1.74 -1.98 -0.30
N GLU A 86 -0.66 -2.13 0.46
CA GLU A 86 0.34 -3.17 0.19
C GLU A 86 0.81 -3.95 1.44
N GLY A 87 1.54 -5.04 1.22
CA GLY A 87 2.50 -5.59 2.18
C GLY A 87 3.90 -5.05 1.85
N THR A 88 4.66 -4.59 2.85
CA THR A 88 6.03 -4.10 2.61
C THR A 88 7.03 -4.85 3.47
N ILE A 89 8.30 -4.85 3.05
CA ILE A 89 9.38 -5.48 3.80
C ILE A 89 9.62 -4.79 5.16
N ALA A 90 9.52 -5.58 6.22
CA ALA A 90 10.14 -5.31 7.51
C ALA A 90 11.54 -5.92 7.52
N ASP A 91 12.56 -5.06 7.55
CA ASP A 91 13.97 -5.43 7.42
C ASP A 91 14.71 -5.13 8.73
N ASP A 92 14.12 -5.58 9.83
CA ASP A 92 14.48 -5.28 11.23
C ASP A 92 15.11 -6.48 11.95
N ILE A 93 15.59 -7.46 11.17
CA ILE A 93 16.36 -8.59 11.68
C ILE A 93 17.80 -8.16 12.02
N PRO A 94 18.48 -8.85 12.95
CA PRO A 94 19.89 -8.57 13.25
C PRO A 94 20.76 -8.64 11.99
N LYS A 95 21.66 -7.66 11.81
CA LYS A 95 22.57 -7.54 10.67
C LYS A 95 23.98 -7.23 11.13
N ASP A 96 24.97 -7.63 10.33
CA ASP A 96 26.38 -7.34 10.58
C ASP A 96 26.72 -5.85 10.44
N LYS A 97 25.95 -5.11 9.62
CA LYS A 97 26.07 -3.66 9.43
C LYS A 97 24.84 -2.98 9.99
N ASP A 98 25.07 -1.90 10.73
CA ASP A 98 24.02 -1.00 11.18
C ASP A 98 23.50 -0.20 9.97
N ILE A 99 22.39 -0.68 9.41
CA ILE A 99 21.62 0.01 8.38
C ILE A 99 20.22 0.21 8.91
N SER A 100 19.67 1.42 8.73
CA SER A 100 18.30 1.71 9.13
C SER A 100 17.34 0.75 8.42
N PRO A 101 16.45 0.06 9.15
CA PRO A 101 15.51 -0.88 8.55
C PRO A 101 14.56 -0.15 7.60
N THR A 102 14.12 -0.83 6.54
CA THR A 102 13.13 -0.23 5.62
C THR A 102 11.83 0.09 6.33
N THR A 103 11.34 -0.89 7.09
CA THR A 103 10.30 -0.77 8.12
C THR A 103 10.60 -1.79 9.22
N GLU A 104 9.93 -1.65 10.35
CA GLU A 104 10.00 -2.58 11.48
C GLU A 104 8.64 -3.22 11.74
N LEU A 105 8.66 -4.48 12.19
CA LEU A 105 7.46 -5.20 12.61
C LEU A 105 6.99 -4.70 13.98
N GLY A 106 5.70 -4.45 14.14
CA GLY A 106 5.09 -3.96 15.38
C GLY A 106 5.19 -2.44 15.57
N LYS A 107 5.63 -1.69 14.56
CA LYS A 107 5.73 -0.22 14.60
C LYS A 107 4.59 0.49 13.85
N GLY A 108 3.56 -0.25 13.46
CA GLY A 108 2.38 0.28 12.77
C GLY A 108 2.53 0.36 11.25
N PRO A 109 1.48 0.84 10.55
CA PRO A 109 1.46 1.05 9.11
C PRO A 109 2.67 1.85 8.61
N ALA A 110 3.18 1.43 7.47
CA ALA A 110 4.25 2.11 6.76
C ALA A 110 3.67 3.03 5.67
N ILE A 111 3.95 4.33 5.76
CA ILE A 111 3.59 5.31 4.74
C ILE A 111 4.79 5.48 3.81
N THR A 112 4.60 5.22 2.52
CA THR A 112 5.65 5.41 1.51
C THR A 112 5.57 6.83 0.95
N VAL A 113 6.56 7.65 1.29
CA VAL A 113 6.68 9.03 0.76
C VAL A 113 7.36 9.02 -0.62
N MET A 114 8.26 8.08 -0.86
CA MET A 114 8.98 7.92 -2.12
C MET A 114 9.45 6.48 -2.32
N ASP A 115 9.31 5.96 -3.54
CA ASP A 115 9.99 4.76 -4.01
C ASP A 115 10.68 5.03 -5.36
N ARG A 116 11.10 3.98 -6.10
CA ARG A 116 11.78 4.16 -7.40
C ARG A 116 10.87 4.65 -8.53
N SER A 117 9.56 4.53 -8.34
CA SER A 117 8.54 4.75 -9.36
C SER A 117 7.73 6.03 -9.13
N PHE A 118 7.60 6.51 -7.88
CA PHE A 118 6.85 7.73 -7.59
C PHE A 118 7.31 8.46 -6.32
N ILE A 119 6.86 9.71 -6.21
CA ILE A 119 6.85 10.51 -4.98
C ILE A 119 5.39 10.76 -4.62
N ALA A 120 5.01 10.48 -3.37
CA ALA A 120 3.63 10.56 -2.92
C ALA A 120 3.11 12.00 -2.86
N ASP A 121 1.80 12.16 -3.07
CA ASP A 121 1.17 13.47 -2.92
C ASP A 121 1.25 13.92 -1.45
N ARG A 122 1.92 15.06 -1.21
CA ARG A 122 2.18 15.61 0.13
C ARG A 122 0.89 15.89 0.92
N ARG A 123 -0.25 16.10 0.26
CA ARG A 123 -1.55 16.32 0.93
C ARG A 123 -2.09 15.00 1.50
N LEU A 124 -1.95 13.91 0.75
CA LEU A 124 -2.34 12.57 1.20
C LEU A 124 -1.43 12.07 2.32
N VAL A 125 -0.11 12.31 2.21
CA VAL A 125 0.83 12.01 3.31
C VAL A 125 0.43 12.78 4.57
N ARG A 126 0.16 14.09 4.47
CA ARG A 126 -0.28 14.89 5.62
C ARG A 126 -1.61 14.43 6.20
N LEU A 127 -2.57 14.03 5.36
CA LEU A 127 -3.84 13.46 5.83
C LEU A 127 -3.57 12.23 6.70
N LEU A 128 -2.69 11.32 6.26
CA LEU A 128 -2.34 10.11 7.00
C LEU A 128 -1.59 10.45 8.31
N THR A 129 -0.52 11.23 8.24
CA THR A 129 0.32 11.51 9.42
C THR A 129 -0.44 12.33 10.47
N SER A 130 -1.20 13.35 10.08
CA SER A 130 -2.01 14.14 11.02
C SER A 130 -3.12 13.31 11.67
N THR A 131 -3.78 12.42 10.90
CA THR A 131 -4.77 11.50 11.47
C THR A 131 -4.12 10.57 12.49
N ALA A 132 -2.94 10.04 12.17
CA ALA A 132 -2.22 9.13 13.05
C ALA A 132 -1.81 9.83 14.36
N GLU A 133 -1.26 11.04 14.27
CA GLU A 133 -0.85 11.87 15.40
C GLU A 133 -2.04 12.27 16.28
N GLU A 134 -3.13 12.75 15.68
CA GLU A 134 -4.35 13.16 16.40
C GLU A 134 -4.98 12.00 17.19
N LEU A 135 -4.93 10.79 16.64
CA LEU A 135 -5.58 9.60 17.21
C LEU A 135 -4.64 8.66 17.96
N GLY A 136 -3.36 9.03 18.09
CA GLY A 136 -2.32 8.20 18.71
C GLY A 136 -2.14 6.84 18.04
N ILE A 137 -2.28 6.77 16.71
CA ILE A 137 -2.04 5.56 15.93
C ILE A 137 -0.54 5.50 15.60
N PRO A 138 0.18 4.44 15.98
CA PRO A 138 1.59 4.30 15.59
C PRO A 138 1.69 4.18 14.07
N TYR A 139 2.71 4.81 13.49
CA TYR A 139 3.03 4.71 12.07
C TYR A 139 4.52 4.90 11.87
N GLN A 140 5.00 4.53 10.70
CA GLN A 140 6.37 4.74 10.28
C GLN A 140 6.42 5.28 8.85
N ILE A 141 7.47 6.05 8.54
CA ILE A 141 7.78 6.43 7.17
C ILE A 141 8.72 5.37 6.60
N LYS A 142 8.31 4.72 5.51
CA LYS A 142 9.14 3.72 4.82
C LYS A 142 10.42 4.38 4.31
N GLN A 143 11.59 3.79 4.59
CA GLN A 143 12.85 4.29 4.03
C GLN A 143 12.81 4.25 2.49
N PRO A 144 13.26 5.32 1.81
CA PRO A 144 13.12 5.45 0.36
C PRO A 144 14.09 4.54 -0.41
N GLY A 145 13.84 4.39 -1.72
CA GLY A 145 14.83 3.84 -2.67
C GLY A 145 14.75 2.33 -2.95
N VAL A 146 13.80 1.62 -2.33
CA VAL A 146 13.59 0.17 -2.53
C VAL A 146 12.16 -0.14 -2.95
N GLY A 147 12.04 -0.98 -3.98
CA GLY A 147 10.76 -1.41 -4.56
C GLY A 147 10.14 -0.41 -5.53
N GLY A 148 9.02 -0.83 -6.10
CA GLY A 148 8.02 0.00 -6.78
C GLY A 148 6.66 -0.53 -6.35
N THR A 149 5.63 0.29 -6.44
CA THR A 149 4.29 -0.04 -5.93
C THR A 149 3.25 0.31 -6.98
N ASP A 150 2.01 -0.14 -6.82
CA ASP A 150 0.93 0.15 -7.78
C ASP A 150 0.70 1.67 -7.95
N ALA A 151 1.00 2.48 -6.93
CA ALA A 151 0.98 3.94 -7.01
C ALA A 151 1.90 4.51 -8.11
N GLY A 152 2.97 3.79 -8.46
CA GLY A 152 3.92 4.11 -9.54
C GLY A 152 3.27 4.29 -10.91
N VAL A 153 2.30 3.45 -11.26
CA VAL A 153 1.57 3.59 -12.54
C VAL A 153 0.27 4.38 -12.39
N ILE A 154 -0.36 4.34 -11.20
CA ILE A 154 -1.61 5.05 -10.97
C ILE A 154 -1.38 6.56 -11.04
N HIS A 155 -0.33 7.09 -10.42
CA HIS A 155 -0.12 8.54 -10.36
C HIS A 155 0.15 9.19 -11.72
N LEU A 156 0.69 8.44 -12.70
CA LEU A 156 0.93 8.90 -14.07
C LEU A 156 -0.30 8.77 -14.98
N THR A 157 -1.41 8.21 -14.48
CA THR A 157 -2.58 7.93 -15.29
C THR A 157 -3.30 9.23 -15.67
N ARG A 158 -3.65 9.36 -16.96
CA ARG A 158 -4.41 10.49 -17.54
C ARG A 158 -3.76 11.85 -17.25
N LYS A 159 -4.41 12.69 -16.44
CA LYS A 159 -3.98 14.06 -16.08
C LYS A 159 -3.08 14.07 -14.85
N GLY A 160 -2.72 12.89 -14.34
CA GLY A 160 -2.10 12.67 -13.06
C GLY A 160 -3.14 12.42 -11.96
N VAL A 161 -2.90 11.41 -11.13
CA VAL A 161 -3.75 11.03 -10.00
C VAL A 161 -2.96 11.23 -8.70
N PRO A 162 -3.40 12.11 -7.78
CA PRO A 162 -2.82 12.19 -6.44
C PRO A 162 -2.81 10.81 -5.78
N SER A 163 -1.61 10.30 -5.46
CA SER A 163 -1.45 8.91 -5.00
C SER A 163 -0.50 8.81 -3.80
N VAL A 164 -0.75 7.82 -2.94
CA VAL A 164 0.13 7.44 -1.82
C VAL A 164 0.04 5.92 -1.60
N THR A 165 1.10 5.31 -1.09
CA THR A 165 1.10 3.90 -0.68
C THR A 165 1.13 3.79 0.83
N VAL A 166 0.25 2.97 1.39
CA VAL A 166 0.19 2.60 2.80
C VAL A 166 0.29 1.09 2.91
N ALA A 167 1.27 0.58 3.63
CA ALA A 167 1.58 -0.84 3.65
C ALA A 167 1.63 -1.43 5.06
N VAL A 168 1.30 -2.71 5.16
CA VAL A 168 1.50 -3.51 6.39
C VAL A 168 2.92 -4.09 6.37
N PRO A 169 3.77 -3.78 7.36
CA PRO A 169 5.10 -4.39 7.48
C PRO A 169 5.03 -5.92 7.62
N CYS A 170 5.86 -6.61 6.84
CA CYS A 170 5.95 -8.05 6.79
C CYS A 170 7.41 -8.50 6.72
N ARG A 171 7.82 -9.45 7.56
CA ARG A 171 9.15 -10.08 7.44
C ARG A 171 9.11 -11.21 6.43
N TYR A 172 10.22 -11.40 5.72
CA TYR A 172 10.42 -12.51 4.76
C TYR A 172 9.38 -12.54 3.63
N ILE A 173 8.97 -11.37 3.12
CA ILE A 173 8.19 -11.29 1.88
C ILE A 173 8.96 -11.92 0.71
N HIS A 174 8.25 -12.32 -0.34
CA HIS A 174 8.80 -13.06 -1.49
C HIS A 174 9.46 -14.41 -1.15
N SER A 175 9.18 -14.96 0.04
CA SER A 175 9.66 -16.26 0.48
C SER A 175 8.50 -17.26 0.69
N PRO A 176 8.79 -18.56 0.96
CA PRO A 176 7.76 -19.54 1.26
C PRO A 176 6.91 -19.20 2.49
N VAL A 177 7.48 -18.49 3.47
CA VAL A 177 6.81 -18.11 4.72
C VAL A 177 7.17 -16.68 5.10
N ALA A 178 6.16 -15.83 5.23
CA ALA A 178 6.27 -14.48 5.73
C ALA A 178 5.63 -14.36 7.13
N LEU A 179 6.05 -13.35 7.89
CA LEU A 179 5.46 -12.99 9.18
C LEU A 179 4.82 -11.60 9.10
N LEU A 180 3.70 -11.42 9.79
CA LEU A 180 2.97 -10.15 9.89
C LEU A 180 2.47 -9.97 11.32
N SER A 181 2.51 -8.74 11.84
CA SER A 181 1.93 -8.39 13.14
C SER A 181 0.44 -8.08 12.99
N LEU A 182 -0.40 -8.70 13.82
CA LEU A 182 -1.84 -8.39 13.84
C LEU A 182 -2.10 -6.95 14.29
N ASP A 183 -1.25 -6.41 15.16
CA ASP A 183 -1.35 -5.01 15.60
C ASP A 183 -1.03 -4.04 14.46
N ASP A 184 -0.04 -4.34 13.62
CA ASP A 184 0.26 -3.52 12.44
C ASP A 184 -0.90 -3.54 11.44
N PHE A 185 -1.47 -4.72 11.19
CA PHE A 185 -2.64 -4.85 10.31
C PHE A 185 -3.84 -4.06 10.86
N ASN A 186 -4.17 -4.23 12.13
CA ASN A 186 -5.29 -3.53 12.77
C ASN A 186 -5.08 -2.00 12.78
N ASN A 187 -3.86 -1.53 13.07
CA ASN A 187 -3.52 -0.12 13.00
C ASN A 187 -3.56 0.41 11.56
N THR A 188 -3.23 -0.40 10.56
CA THR A 188 -3.37 -0.02 9.14
C THR A 188 -4.82 0.17 8.76
N VAL A 189 -5.71 -0.78 9.12
CA VAL A 189 -7.16 -0.64 8.90
C VAL A 189 -7.71 0.59 9.62
N ARG A 190 -7.31 0.80 10.89
CA ARG A 190 -7.74 1.95 11.69
C ARG A 190 -7.28 3.27 11.07
N LEU A 191 -6.00 3.39 10.68
CA LEU A 191 -5.45 4.57 10.04
C LEU A 191 -6.21 4.87 8.74
N MET A 192 -6.32 3.88 7.85
CA MET A 192 -6.98 4.07 6.57
C MET A 192 -8.44 4.49 6.73
N ARG A 193 -9.22 3.82 7.60
CA ARG A 193 -10.62 4.21 7.84
C ARG A 193 -10.73 5.63 8.38
N GLN A 194 -9.90 6.00 9.35
CA GLN A 194 -9.95 7.32 9.98
C GLN A 194 -9.50 8.45 9.03
N SER A 195 -8.49 8.20 8.20
CA SER A 195 -8.02 9.15 7.21
C SER A 195 -9.02 9.30 6.06
N LEU A 196 -9.59 8.20 5.55
CA LEU A 196 -10.62 8.25 4.52
C LEU A 196 -11.88 8.96 5.01
N SER A 197 -12.30 8.78 6.27
CA SER A 197 -13.44 9.54 6.83
C SER A 197 -13.19 11.04 6.94
N ARG A 198 -11.92 11.47 7.00
CA ARG A 198 -11.50 12.89 7.02
C ARG A 198 -11.20 13.43 5.61
N LEU A 199 -11.17 12.56 4.59
CA LEU A 199 -10.88 12.96 3.22
C LEU A 199 -12.02 13.82 2.66
N THR A 200 -11.67 15.01 2.20
CA THR A 200 -12.61 15.94 1.55
C THR A 200 -12.07 16.32 0.18
N ARG A 201 -12.97 16.72 -0.74
CA ARG A 201 -12.54 17.23 -2.05
C ARG A 201 -11.58 18.43 -1.92
N ARG A 202 -11.83 19.32 -0.94
CA ARG A 202 -10.95 20.45 -0.63
C ARG A 202 -9.53 20.02 -0.26
N ALA A 203 -9.36 18.90 0.44
CA ALA A 203 -8.03 18.36 0.76
C ALA A 203 -7.23 17.93 -0.49
N LEU A 204 -7.92 17.70 -1.61
CA LEU A 204 -7.35 17.33 -2.92
C LEU A 204 -7.24 18.53 -3.88
N GLU A 205 -7.69 19.72 -3.49
CA GLU A 205 -7.47 20.92 -4.28
C GLU A 205 -6.01 21.34 -4.18
N ARG A 206 -5.42 21.78 -5.30
CA ARG A 206 -4.11 22.41 -5.25
C ARG A 206 -4.31 23.73 -4.53
N GLU A 207 -3.47 24.02 -3.53
CA GLU A 207 -3.36 25.40 -3.04
C GLU A 207 -3.08 26.25 -4.28
N ARG A 208 -4.07 27.06 -4.67
CA ARG A 208 -3.95 27.98 -5.78
C ARG A 208 -2.85 28.93 -5.33
N SER A 209 -1.64 28.72 -5.83
CA SER A 209 -0.48 29.45 -5.36
C SER A 209 -0.77 30.94 -5.51
N GLU A 210 -0.63 31.68 -4.41
CA GLU A 210 -0.56 33.14 -4.36
C GLU A 210 0.44 33.71 -5.40
N ILE A 211 1.28 32.86 -5.98
CA ILE A 211 2.15 33.11 -7.14
C ILE A 211 1.38 33.66 -8.36
N LEU A 212 0.19 33.14 -8.70
CA LEU A 212 -0.59 33.67 -9.84
C LEU A 212 -1.29 34.99 -9.54
N GLU A 213 -1.52 35.32 -8.27
CA GLU A 213 -2.07 36.62 -7.85
C GLU A 213 -0.97 37.68 -7.74
N ARG A 214 0.25 37.30 -7.34
CA ARG A 214 1.42 38.19 -7.39
C ARG A 214 1.80 38.58 -8.82
N GLU A 215 1.82 37.62 -9.75
CA GLU A 215 2.10 37.91 -11.18
C GLU A 215 1.01 38.77 -11.85
N ARG A 216 -0.23 38.73 -11.35
CA ARG A 216 -1.33 39.60 -11.82
C ARG A 216 -1.40 40.97 -11.13
N SER A 217 -0.69 41.16 -10.00
CA SER A 217 -0.56 42.46 -9.35
C SER A 217 0.65 43.26 -9.84
N GLU A 218 1.56 42.62 -10.59
CA GLU A 218 2.76 43.22 -11.18
C GLU A 218 2.62 43.49 -12.70
N THR A 219 1.40 43.36 -13.25
CA THR A 219 1.03 43.79 -14.61
C THR A 219 -0.14 44.78 -14.57
#